data_AF-A0A956AFI5-F1
#
_entry.id   AF-A0A956AFI5-F1
#
_cell.length_a   1.000
_cell.length_b   1.000
_cell.length_c   1.000
_cell.angle_alpha   90.00
_cell.angle_beta   90.00
_cell.angle_gamma   90.00
#
_symmetry.space_group_name_H-M   'P 1'
#
loop_
_entity.id
_entity.type
_entity.pdbx_description
1 polymer ?
#
loop_
_entity_poly.entity_id
_entity_poly.type
_entity_poly.pdbx_seq_one_letter_code
_entity_poly.pdbx_strand_id
1 'polypeptide(L)'
;CANALLCRPEDCGNGIDDDGDARVDCADPECADARRCQPEICDNQIDDDDDGRVDCADTECADALRCQPERCGNDRDDNGDGLVDCADPTCAASVICRPELCGNGVDDNADGRIDCADADC
;
A
#
# COMPACT_ATOMS: atom_id res chain seq x y z
N CYS A 1 -38.91 -22.12 -5.62
CA CYS A 1 -38.94 -21.10 -4.55
C CYS A 1 -40.30 -20.40 -4.59
N ALA A 2 -41.00 -20.25 -3.46
CA ALA A 2 -42.44 -19.95 -3.43
C ALA A 2 -42.83 -18.71 -2.59
N ASN A 3 -41.91 -17.77 -2.32
CA ASN A 3 -42.25 -16.46 -1.74
C ASN A 3 -41.22 -15.42 -2.21
N ALA A 4 -41.71 -14.26 -2.64
CA ALA A 4 -41.06 -13.38 -3.63
C ALA A 4 -40.44 -12.10 -3.03
N LEU A 5 -39.86 -12.16 -1.84
CA LEU A 5 -39.02 -11.06 -1.31
C LEU A 5 -37.54 -11.50 -1.28
N LEU A 6 -37.22 -12.61 -0.60
CA LEU A 6 -35.88 -13.21 -0.47
C LEU A 6 -35.37 -13.97 -1.72
N CYS A 7 -35.63 -13.47 -2.93
CA CYS A 7 -35.25 -14.18 -4.16
C CYS A 7 -34.90 -13.23 -5.32
N ARG A 8 -34.69 -11.94 -5.03
CA ARG A 8 -34.06 -11.02 -5.98
C ARG A 8 -32.55 -11.14 -5.78
N PRO A 9 -31.74 -11.27 -6.84
CA PRO A 9 -30.29 -11.24 -6.69
C PRO A 9 -29.87 -9.89 -6.09
N GLU A 10 -29.06 -9.93 -5.03
CA GLU A 10 -28.42 -8.74 -4.45
C GLU A 10 -27.37 -8.19 -5.44
N ASP A 11 -27.43 -6.89 -5.74
CA ASP A 11 -26.33 -6.21 -6.43
C ASP A 11 -25.42 -5.56 -5.39
N CYS A 12 -24.44 -6.35 -4.95
CA CYS A 12 -23.48 -6.06 -3.88
C CYS A 12 -22.65 -4.76 -3.93
N GLY A 13 -22.92 -3.80 -4.82
CA GLY A 13 -22.08 -2.61 -5.03
C GLY A 13 -22.85 -1.38 -5.50
N ASN A 14 -24.16 -1.33 -5.28
CA ASN A 14 -25.01 -0.22 -5.73
C ASN A 14 -25.51 0.67 -4.58
N GLY A 15 -25.19 0.35 -3.33
CA GLY A 15 -25.55 1.14 -2.15
C GLY A 15 -26.99 0.94 -1.67
N ILE A 16 -27.68 -0.09 -2.15
CA ILE A 16 -29.11 -0.35 -1.89
C ILE A 16 -29.28 -1.80 -1.44
N ASP A 17 -30.24 -2.02 -0.54
CA ASP A 17 -30.75 -3.36 -0.19
C ASP A 17 -31.64 -3.87 -1.32
N ASP A 18 -31.12 -4.79 -2.13
CA ASP A 18 -31.82 -5.29 -3.29
C ASP A 18 -32.81 -6.42 -2.94
N ASP A 19 -32.52 -7.29 -2.00
CA ASP A 19 -33.39 -8.43 -1.65
C ASP A 19 -34.44 -8.11 -0.57
N GLY A 20 -34.32 -6.95 0.09
CA GLY A 20 -35.23 -6.45 1.11
C GLY A 20 -35.01 -7.06 2.50
N ASP A 21 -33.85 -7.63 2.79
CA ASP A 21 -33.51 -8.25 4.08
C ASP A 21 -32.92 -7.29 5.13
N ALA A 22 -32.79 -6.00 4.76
CA ALA A 22 -32.21 -4.90 5.52
C ALA A 22 -30.68 -4.92 5.65
N ARG A 23 -29.98 -5.65 4.78
CA ARG A 23 -28.54 -5.56 4.59
C ARG A 23 -28.25 -4.94 3.22
N VAL A 24 -27.07 -4.34 3.09
CA VAL A 24 -26.70 -3.54 1.93
C VAL A 24 -25.30 -3.96 1.51
N ASP A 25 -25.12 -4.27 0.23
CA ASP A 25 -23.82 -4.55 -0.38
C ASP A 25 -22.98 -5.57 0.43
N CYS A 26 -21.75 -5.23 0.79
CA CYS A 26 -20.84 -6.09 1.54
C CYS A 26 -21.27 -6.37 3.00
N ALA A 27 -22.31 -5.70 3.49
CA ALA A 27 -22.94 -6.09 4.75
C ALA A 27 -23.94 -7.25 4.56
N ASP A 28 -24.28 -7.60 3.32
CA ASP A 28 -25.16 -8.69 2.94
C ASP A 28 -24.41 -10.05 2.83
N PRO A 29 -24.86 -11.12 3.52
CA PRO A 29 -24.31 -12.46 3.40
C PRO A 29 -24.35 -13.05 1.98
N GLU A 30 -25.31 -12.65 1.15
CA GLU A 30 -25.41 -13.06 -0.26
C GLU A 30 -24.26 -12.49 -1.10
N CYS A 31 -23.59 -11.45 -0.59
CA CYS A 31 -22.43 -10.79 -1.19
C CYS A 31 -21.08 -11.29 -0.67
N ALA A 32 -21.05 -12.33 0.18
CA ALA A 32 -19.81 -12.85 0.75
C ALA A 32 -18.79 -13.34 -0.29
N ASP A 33 -19.26 -13.77 -1.46
CA ASP A 33 -18.40 -14.23 -2.57
C ASP A 33 -18.21 -13.15 -3.67
N ALA A 34 -18.76 -11.95 -3.49
CA ALA A 34 -18.56 -10.84 -4.43
C ALA A 34 -17.12 -10.31 -4.30
N ARG A 35 -16.46 -10.09 -5.45
CA ARG A 35 -15.06 -9.61 -5.48
C ARG A 35 -14.87 -8.30 -4.72
N ARG A 36 -15.72 -7.31 -4.96
CA ARG A 36 -15.78 -6.02 -4.23
C ARG A 36 -16.01 -6.06 -2.73
N CYS A 37 -16.27 -7.24 -2.18
CA CYS A 37 -16.40 -7.45 -0.75
C CYS A 37 -15.26 -8.30 -0.18
N GLN A 38 -14.31 -8.72 -1.04
CA GLN A 38 -13.07 -9.33 -0.62
C GLN A 38 -12.09 -8.24 -0.18
N PRO A 39 -11.23 -8.53 0.80
CA PRO A 39 -10.13 -7.65 1.12
C PRO A 39 -9.08 -7.67 0.00
N GLU A 40 -8.47 -6.52 -0.26
CA GLU A 40 -7.35 -6.36 -1.18
C GLU A 40 -6.08 -7.10 -0.68
N ILE A 41 -5.37 -7.78 -1.59
CA ILE A 41 -4.05 -8.35 -1.30
C ILE A 41 -2.97 -7.39 -1.82
N CYS A 42 -2.39 -6.63 -0.91
CA CYS A 42 -1.52 -5.49 -1.20
C CYS A 42 -0.15 -5.75 -1.86
N ASP A 43 0.11 -6.96 -2.37
CA ASP A 43 1.41 -7.34 -2.95
C ASP A 43 1.34 -8.32 -4.13
N ASN A 44 0.19 -8.42 -4.80
CA ASN A 44 -0.04 -9.39 -5.86
C ASN A 44 -0.20 -8.79 -7.27
N GLN A 45 -0.20 -7.46 -7.42
CA GLN A 45 -0.38 -6.73 -8.69
C GLN A 45 -1.74 -6.96 -9.36
N ILE A 46 -2.75 -7.29 -8.57
CA ILE A 46 -4.12 -7.53 -9.00
C ILE A 46 -5.02 -6.60 -8.19
N ASP A 47 -6.09 -6.15 -8.82
CA ASP A 47 -7.22 -5.50 -8.15
C ASP A 47 -8.15 -6.63 -7.65
N ASP A 48 -8.04 -7.00 -6.38
CA ASP A 48 -8.77 -8.15 -5.82
C ASP A 48 -10.24 -7.80 -5.51
N ASP A 49 -10.52 -6.53 -5.27
CA ASP A 49 -11.86 -6.01 -4.96
C ASP A 49 -12.57 -5.30 -6.14
N ASP A 50 -11.91 -5.16 -7.29
CA ASP A 50 -12.48 -4.59 -8.52
C ASP A 50 -12.94 -3.12 -8.35
N ASP A 51 -12.31 -2.36 -7.42
CA ASP A 51 -12.56 -0.92 -7.22
C ASP A 51 -11.79 -0.02 -8.23
N GLY A 52 -10.86 -0.61 -8.98
CA GLY A 52 -10.01 0.04 -9.97
C GLY A 52 -8.63 0.46 -9.46
N ARG A 53 -8.28 0.16 -8.21
CA ARG A 53 -6.95 0.35 -7.63
C ARG A 53 -6.27 -1.00 -7.42
N VAL A 54 -4.96 -0.96 -7.23
CA VAL A 54 -4.11 -2.16 -7.18
C VAL A 54 -3.04 -1.95 -6.12
N ASP A 55 -2.85 -2.94 -5.25
CA ASP A 55 -1.79 -2.97 -4.23
C ASP A 55 -1.68 -1.64 -3.44
N CYS A 56 -0.49 -1.04 -3.34
CA CYS A 56 -0.28 0.22 -2.62
C CYS A 56 -0.93 1.46 -3.24
N ALA A 57 -1.52 1.35 -4.44
CA ALA A 57 -2.38 2.40 -4.97
C ALA A 57 -3.81 2.30 -4.41
N ASP A 58 -4.16 1.16 -3.82
CA ASP A 58 -5.41 0.87 -3.16
C ASP A 58 -5.50 1.51 -1.76
N THR A 59 -6.68 1.99 -1.38
CA THR A 59 -6.88 2.69 -0.12
C THR A 59 -6.98 1.76 1.09
N GLU A 60 -7.42 0.54 0.89
CA GLU A 60 -7.55 -0.54 1.85
C GLU A 60 -6.15 -1.05 2.23
N CYS A 61 -5.18 -0.85 1.35
CA CYS A 61 -3.76 -1.12 1.56
C CYS A 61 -2.97 0.00 2.26
N ALA A 62 -3.61 1.11 2.66
CA ALA A 62 -2.92 2.24 3.27
C ALA A 62 -2.14 1.89 4.55
N ASP A 63 -2.60 0.88 5.31
CA ASP A 63 -1.94 0.39 6.54
C ASP A 63 -1.05 -0.84 6.30
N ALA A 64 -0.98 -1.35 5.07
CA ALA A 64 -0.12 -2.48 4.73
C ALA A 64 1.35 -2.08 4.90
N LEU A 65 2.13 -2.90 5.61
CA LEU A 65 3.53 -2.60 5.93
C LEU A 65 4.35 -2.30 4.67
N ARG A 66 4.15 -3.07 3.60
CA ARG A 66 4.83 -2.92 2.29
C ARG A 66 4.52 -1.60 1.58
N CYS A 67 3.42 -0.94 1.94
CA CYS A 67 3.02 0.32 1.36
C CYS A 67 3.45 1.51 2.23
N GLN A 68 4.10 1.25 3.37
CA GLN A 68 4.67 2.29 4.21
C GLN A 68 6.00 2.81 3.61
N PRO A 69 6.30 4.09 3.83
CA PRO A 69 7.60 4.64 3.46
C PRO A 69 8.72 4.01 4.31
N GLU A 70 9.88 3.82 3.67
CA GLU A 70 11.06 3.26 4.30
C GLU A 70 11.75 4.27 5.22
N ARG A 71 12.35 3.80 6.33
CA ARG A 71 13.13 4.66 7.23
C ARG A 71 14.61 4.61 6.82
N CYS A 72 14.94 5.47 5.87
CA CYS A 72 16.27 5.60 5.28
C CYS A 72 17.40 5.83 6.31
N GLY A 73 18.52 5.14 6.10
CA GLY A 73 19.77 5.26 6.84
C GLY A 73 19.84 4.43 8.12
N ASN A 74 19.15 3.28 8.19
CA ASN A 74 19.18 2.43 9.38
C ASN A 74 19.58 0.96 9.12
N ASP A 75 20.01 0.64 7.91
CA ASP A 75 20.44 -0.68 7.42
C ASP A 75 19.34 -1.75 7.53
N ARG A 76 18.07 -1.35 7.41
CA ARG A 76 16.91 -2.25 7.49
C ARG A 76 15.95 -2.02 6.33
N ASP A 77 15.09 -3.01 6.18
CA ASP A 77 13.92 -3.02 5.32
C ASP A 77 12.72 -2.92 6.26
N ASP A 78 12.32 -1.68 6.56
CA ASP A 78 11.26 -1.36 7.53
C ASP A 78 9.86 -1.56 6.94
N ASN A 79 9.69 -1.39 5.63
CA ASN A 79 8.43 -1.66 4.92
C ASN A 79 8.32 -3.14 4.47
N GLY A 80 9.42 -3.89 4.50
CA GLY A 80 9.47 -5.30 4.18
C GLY A 80 9.43 -5.60 2.68
N ASP A 81 9.61 -4.62 1.79
CA ASP A 81 9.51 -4.77 0.33
C ASP A 81 10.74 -5.44 -0.31
N GLY A 82 11.78 -5.71 0.49
CA GLY A 82 13.03 -6.34 0.09
C GLY A 82 14.11 -5.35 -0.35
N LEU A 83 13.85 -4.05 -0.28
CA LEU A 83 14.80 -2.98 -0.55
C LEU A 83 15.19 -2.31 0.78
N VAL A 84 16.46 -1.94 0.90
CA VAL A 84 17.04 -1.40 2.14
C VAL A 84 17.55 0.00 1.87
N ASP A 85 17.14 0.95 2.71
CA ASP A 85 17.61 2.35 2.69
C ASP A 85 17.64 2.97 1.28
N CYS A 86 18.81 3.35 0.77
CA CYS A 86 18.97 4.03 -0.51
C CYS A 86 18.74 3.14 -1.73
N ALA A 87 18.58 1.83 -1.53
CA ALA A 87 18.06 0.94 -2.57
C ALA A 87 16.52 1.03 -2.69
N ASP A 88 15.82 1.53 -1.66
CA ASP A 88 14.37 1.72 -1.64
C ASP A 88 13.98 3.02 -2.40
N PRO A 89 13.03 2.97 -3.35
CA PRO A 89 12.56 4.13 -4.12
C PRO A 89 11.93 5.24 -3.27
N THR A 90 11.29 4.91 -2.15
CA THR A 90 10.72 5.86 -1.21
C THR A 90 11.81 6.70 -0.52
N CYS A 91 13.04 6.20 -0.47
CA CYS A 91 14.22 6.91 0.02
C CYS A 91 14.91 7.81 -1.01
N ALA A 92 14.46 7.87 -2.26
CA ALA A 92 15.11 8.65 -3.32
C ALA A 92 15.22 10.16 -3.02
N ALA A 93 14.32 10.70 -2.19
CA ALA A 93 14.35 12.10 -1.75
C ALA A 93 15.07 12.32 -0.41
N SER A 94 15.53 11.26 0.25
CA SER A 94 16.25 11.35 1.52
C SER A 94 17.62 12.00 1.33
N VAL A 95 18.00 12.88 2.27
CA VAL A 95 19.32 13.51 2.27
C VAL A 95 20.44 12.46 2.40
N ILE A 96 20.20 11.39 3.16
CA ILE A 96 21.13 10.27 3.40
C ILE A 96 21.51 9.55 2.10
N CYS A 97 20.67 9.61 1.08
CA CYS A 97 20.91 8.96 -0.20
C CYS A 97 21.46 9.90 -1.27
N ARG A 98 21.79 11.14 -0.89
CA ARG A 98 22.41 12.10 -1.80
C ARG A 98 23.92 11.82 -1.88
N PRO A 99 24.56 12.04 -3.04
CA PRO A 99 26.01 11.92 -3.15
C PRO A 99 26.71 13.00 -2.34
N GLU A 100 27.82 12.64 -1.70
CA GLU A 100 28.71 13.57 -1.00
C GLU A 100 29.52 14.44 -1.98
N LEU A 101 29.70 15.74 -1.70
CA LEU A 101 30.63 16.58 -2.47
C LEU A 101 32.01 16.63 -1.81
N CYS A 102 32.89 15.76 -2.28
CA CYS A 102 34.25 15.59 -1.77
C CYS A 102 35.11 16.88 -1.88
N GLY A 103 35.09 17.73 -0.86
CA GLY A 103 35.96 18.91 -0.72
C GLY A 103 35.24 20.23 -0.46
N ASN A 104 33.98 20.23 -0.01
CA ASN A 104 33.26 21.44 0.37
C ASN A 104 33.27 21.69 1.90
N GLY A 105 33.77 20.75 2.71
CA GLY A 105 33.84 20.86 4.17
C GLY A 105 32.51 20.67 4.89
N VAL A 106 31.52 20.09 4.23
CA VAL A 106 30.16 19.85 4.72
C VAL A 106 29.85 18.37 4.52
N ASP A 107 29.04 17.82 5.42
CA ASP A 107 28.41 16.50 5.28
C ASP A 107 27.12 16.70 4.46
N ASP A 108 27.19 16.51 3.14
CA ASP A 108 26.09 16.78 2.20
C ASP A 108 24.99 15.70 2.23
N ASN A 109 25.37 14.47 2.58
CA ASN A 109 24.44 13.34 2.72
C ASN A 109 23.92 13.21 4.17
N ALA A 110 24.52 13.90 5.14
CA ALA A 110 24.17 13.83 6.56
C ALA A 110 24.36 12.44 7.20
N ASP A 111 25.32 11.64 6.70
CA ASP A 111 25.65 10.31 7.23
C ASP A 111 26.62 10.36 8.44
N GLY A 112 27.13 11.56 8.76
CA GLY A 112 28.06 11.82 9.85
C GLY A 112 29.53 11.85 9.43
N ARG A 113 29.83 11.76 8.13
CA ARG A 113 31.17 11.86 7.55
C ARG A 113 31.27 13.11 6.67
N ILE A 114 32.49 13.60 6.45
CA ILE A 114 32.74 14.85 5.72
C ILE A 114 33.86 14.60 4.72
N ASP A 115 33.63 15.02 3.47
CA ASP A 115 34.62 15.01 2.39
C ASP A 115 35.36 13.65 2.27
N CYS A 116 36.70 13.64 2.29
CA CYS A 116 37.52 12.44 2.14
C CYS A 116 37.42 11.43 3.30
N ALA A 117 36.66 11.75 4.36
CA ALA A 117 36.33 10.79 5.41
C ALA A 117 35.02 10.03 5.12
N ASP A 118 34.22 10.51 4.16
CA ASP A 118 33.03 9.85 3.64
C ASP A 118 33.41 8.71 2.67
N ALA A 119 32.62 7.64 2.64
CA ALA A 119 32.78 6.50 1.74
C ALA A 119 32.12 6.71 0.36
N ASP A 120 31.25 7.71 0.24
CA ASP A 120 30.68 8.16 -1.03
C ASP A 120 31.66 9.04 -1.84
N CYS A 121 32.85 9.26 -1.27
CA CYS A 121 34.08 9.76 -1.87
C CYS A 121 35.10 8.63 -2.11
#